data_AF-A0A1D8GHK7-F1
#
_entry.id   AF-A0A1D8GHK7-F1
#
_cell.length_a   1.000
_cell.length_b   1.000
_cell.length_c   1.000
_cell.angle_alpha   90.00
_cell.angle_beta   90.00
_cell.angle_gamma   90.00
#
_symmetry.space_group_name_H-M   'P 1'
#
loop_
_entity.id
_entity.type
_entity.pdbx_description
1 polymer ?
#
loop_
_entity_poly.entity_id
_entity_poly.type
_entity_poly.pdbx_seq_one_letter_code
_entity_poly.pdbx_strand_id
1 'polypeptide(L)' 'MRQEMYLSEAYKNKVVDFLLKEFHPKFICLFGSLAKGEGREDSDIDIAIYTDQVIPPYILFTAANVMYKYLNS' A
#
# COMPACT_ATOMS: atom_id res chain seq x y z
N MET A 1 11.21 -4.53 -24.69
CA MET A 1 10.48 -5.50 -23.84
C MET A 1 9.86 -4.72 -22.71
N ARG A 2 8.55 -4.87 -22.44
CA ARG A 2 7.95 -4.32 -21.21
C ARG A 2 8.57 -5.08 -20.04
N GLN A 3 9.24 -4.40 -19.12
CA GLN A 3 9.57 -5.02 -17.83
C GLN A 3 8.30 -4.97 -16.98
N GLU A 4 7.77 -6.15 -16.73
CA GLU A 4 6.66 -6.42 -15.84
C GLU A 4 7.22 -6.54 -14.42
N MET A 5 6.75 -5.69 -13.49
CA MET A 5 7.27 -5.56 -12.13
C MET A 5 6.21 -5.88 -11.07
N TYR A 6 6.63 -6.63 -10.05
CA TYR A 6 5.90 -6.80 -8.78
C TYR A 6 6.42 -5.80 -7.73
N LEU A 7 5.58 -5.46 -6.75
CA LEU A 7 6.06 -4.72 -5.59
C LEU A 7 7.15 -5.54 -4.85
N SER A 8 8.28 -4.90 -4.53
CA SER A 8 9.39 -5.59 -3.85
C SER A 8 9.03 -5.95 -2.40
N GLU A 9 9.63 -7.03 -1.88
CA GLU A 9 9.41 -7.47 -0.49
C GLU A 9 9.78 -6.39 0.55
N ALA A 10 10.86 -5.62 0.30
CA ALA A 10 11.25 -4.52 1.18
C ALA A 10 10.15 -3.45 1.27
N TYR A 11 9.53 -3.09 0.15
CA TYR A 11 8.39 -2.16 0.13
C TYR A 11 7.14 -2.75 0.77
N LYS A 12 6.83 -4.03 0.50
CA LYS A 12 5.71 -4.72 1.16
C LYS A 12 5.84 -4.66 2.69
N ASN A 13 7.03 -4.95 3.22
CA ASN A 13 7.28 -4.90 4.66
C ASN A 13 7.08 -3.49 5.23
N LYS A 14 7.62 -2.44 4.59
CA LYS A 14 7.39 -1.06 5.04
C LYS A 14 5.89 -0.68 5.02
N VAL A 15 5.16 -1.08 3.97
CA VAL A 15 3.72 -0.85 3.86
C VAL A 15 2.96 -1.56 4.98
N VAL A 16 3.26 -2.85 5.21
CA VAL A 16 2.63 -3.63 6.29
C VAL A 16 2.90 -3.00 7.64
N ASP A 17 4.15 -2.63 7.94
CA ASP A 17 4.52 -1.98 9.20
C ASP A 17 3.76 -0.68 9.43
N PHE A 18 3.62 0.15 8.39
CA PHE A 18 2.86 1.40 8.48
C PHE A 18 1.38 1.14 8.78
N LEU A 19 0.75 0.27 7.99
CA LEU A 19 -0.68 -0.01 8.10
C LEU A 19 -1.04 -0.70 9.43
N LEU A 20 -0.16 -1.57 9.95
CA LEU A 20 -0.32 -2.19 11.26
C LEU A 20 -0.32 -1.14 12.39
N LYS A 21 0.59 -0.18 12.34
CA LYS A 21 0.71 0.88 13.36
C LYS A 21 -0.47 1.85 13.33
N GLU A 22 -0.90 2.26 12.13
CA GLU A 22 -1.94 3.27 11.98
C GLU A 22 -3.36 2.72 12.13
N PHE A 23 -3.63 1.52 11.59
CA PHE A 23 -5.00 1.06 11.40
C PHE A 23 -5.34 -0.26 12.07
N HIS A 24 -4.35 -1.02 12.55
CA HIS A 24 -4.56 -2.35 13.13
C HIS A 24 -5.50 -3.25 12.30
N PRO A 25 -5.27 -3.39 10.98
CA PRO A 25 -6.17 -4.12 10.10
C PRO A 25 -6.15 -5.61 10.42
N LYS A 26 -7.28 -6.28 10.22
CA LYS A 26 -7.38 -7.74 10.28
C LYS A 26 -6.77 -8.40 9.04
N PHE A 27 -6.85 -7.74 7.88
CA PHE A 27 -6.13 -8.14 6.68
C PHE A 27 -5.78 -6.95 5.80
N ILE A 28 -4.68 -7.10 5.06
CA ILE A 28 -4.15 -6.16 4.08
C ILE A 28 -4.12 -6.89 2.74
N CYS A 29 -4.67 -6.29 1.70
CA CYS A 29 -4.69 -6.84 0.34
C CYS A 29 -3.98 -5.88 -0.62
N LEU A 30 -2.96 -6.39 -1.31
CA LEU A 30 -2.32 -5.73 -2.44
C LEU A 30 -3.07 -6.11 -3.72
N PHE A 31 -3.53 -5.13 -4.48
CA PHE A 31 -4.18 -5.34 -5.77
C PHE A 31 -3.56 -4.40 -6.83
N GLY A 32 -4.21 -4.28 -7.99
CA GLY A 32 -3.71 -3.41 -9.06
C GLY A 32 -2.55 -4.01 -9.85
N SER A 33 -1.81 -3.15 -10.54
CA SER A 33 -0.77 -3.56 -11.51
C SER A 33 0.40 -4.26 -10.83
N LEU A 34 0.89 -3.72 -9.71
CA LEU A 34 2.02 -4.28 -8.95
C LEU A 34 1.71 -5.62 -8.27
N ALA A 35 0.43 -5.96 -8.07
CA ALA A 35 0.02 -7.28 -7.61
C ALA A 35 0.05 -8.32 -8.73
N LYS A 36 -0.20 -7.91 -9.97
CA LYS A 36 -0.28 -8.78 -11.15
C LYS A 36 1.04 -8.92 -11.91
N GLY A 37 2.09 -8.22 -11.47
CA GLY A 37 3.34 -8.11 -12.21
C GLY A 37 3.27 -7.14 -13.38
N GLU A 38 2.17 -6.40 -13.55
CA GLU A 38 1.97 -5.45 -14.66
C GLU A 38 2.48 -4.04 -14.30
N GLY A 39 3.15 -3.89 -13.16
CA GLY A 39 3.64 -2.62 -12.66
C GLY A 39 4.79 -2.06 -13.48
N ARG A 40 4.96 -0.74 -13.38
CA ARG A 40 6.03 0.08 -13.95
C ARG A 40 6.69 0.90 -12.84
N GLU A 41 7.83 1.51 -13.13
CA GLU A 41 8.53 2.38 -12.18
C GLU A 41 7.67 3.54 -11.64
N ASP A 42 6.71 4.01 -12.45
CA ASP A 42 5.77 5.09 -12.13
C ASP A 42 4.40 4.60 -11.64
N SER A 43 4.25 3.30 -11.38
CA SER A 43 2.95 2.75 -10.95
C SER A 43 2.65 3.02 -9.49
N ASP A 44 1.38 3.34 -9.24
CA ASP A 44 0.82 3.45 -7.90
C ASP A 44 0.78 2.09 -7.19
N ILE A 45 0.72 2.13 -5.86
CA ILE A 45 0.53 0.97 -5.00
C ILE A 45 -0.93 0.94 -4.53
N ASP A 46 -1.72 0.02 -5.08
CA ASP A 46 -3.13 -0.15 -4.73
C ASP A 46 -3.31 -1.11 -3.55
N ILE A 47 -3.80 -0.61 -2.41
CA ILE A 47 -3.96 -1.38 -1.17
C ILE A 47 -5.37 -1.24 -0.62
N ALA A 48 -5.94 -2.36 -0.18
CA ALA A 48 -7.16 -2.40 0.61
C ALA A 48 -6.84 -2.93 2.01
N ILE A 49 -7.47 -2.32 3.02
CA ILE A 49 -7.41 -2.78 4.40
C ILE A 49 -8.82 -3.05 4.92
N TYR A 50 -8.92 -4.04 5.81
CA TYR A 50 -10.16 -4.32 6.53
C TYR A 50 -9.93 -4.19 8.02
N THR A 51 -10.79 -3.40 8.64
CA THR A 51 -10.77 -3.04 10.07
C THR A 51 -12.15 -3.29 10.67
N ASP A 52 -12.21 -3.40 12.00
CA ASP A 52 -13.49 -3.54 12.71
C ASP A 52 -14.36 -2.27 12.65
N GLN A 53 -13.71 -1.13 12.46
CA GLN A 53 -14.36 0.17 12.36
C GLN A 53 -14.16 0.74 10.97
N VAL A 54 -15.18 1.43 10.46
CA VAL A 54 -15.08 2.16 9.19
C VAL A 54 -14.12 3.32 9.38
N ILE A 55 -13.07 3.37 8.56
CA ILE A 55 -12.14 4.50 8.53
C ILE A 55 -12.74 5.57 7.61
N PRO A 56 -12.88 6.83 8.08
CA PRO A 56 -13.40 7.91 7.24
C PRO A 56 -12.52 8.12 5.99
N PRO A 57 -13.09 8.41 4.81
CA PRO A 57 -12.33 8.60 3.58
C PRO A 57 -11.23 9.67 3.68
N TYR A 58 -11.51 10.74 4.42
CA TYR A 58 -10.52 11.80 4.68
C TYR A 58 -9.28 11.27 5.41
N ILE A 59 -9.45 10.39 6.41
CA ILE A 59 -8.34 9.81 7.15
C ILE A 59 -7.50 8.90 6.26
N LEU A 60 -8.14 8.08 5.42
CA LEU A 60 -7.45 7.25 4.43
C LEU A 60 -6.64 8.11 3.45
N PHE A 61 -7.24 9.20 2.94
CA PHE A 61 -6.55 10.14 2.05
C PHE A 61 -5.32 10.78 2.70
N THR A 62 -5.44 11.22 3.96
CA THR A 62 -4.29 11.79 4.68
C THR A 62 -3.22 10.74 4.95
N ALA A 63 -3.62 9.52 5.32
CA ALA A 63 -2.67 8.45 5.62
C ALA A 63 -1.91 7.98 4.40
N ALA A 64 -2.52 7.95 3.22
CA ALA A 64 -1.82 7.65 1.96
C ALA A 64 -0.65 8.62 1.71
N ASN A 65 -0.86 9.91 1.98
CA ASN A 65 0.19 10.94 1.86
C ASN A 65 1.29 10.79 2.91
N VAL A 66 0.94 10.42 4.14
CA VAL A 66 1.93 10.14 5.21
C VAL A 66 2.74 8.88 4.86
N MET A 67 2.07 7.83 4.39
CA MET A 67 2.70 6.58 3.96
C MET A 67 3.68 6.84 2.82
N TYR A 68 3.32 7.64 1.82
CA TYR A 68 4.24 8.03 0.74
C TYR A 68 5.54 8.62 1.29
N LYS A 69 5.46 9.54 2.27
CA LYS A 69 6.65 10.12 2.90
C LYS A 69 7.46 9.07 3.68
N TYR A 70 6.78 8.19 4.42
CA TYR A 70 7.40 7.11 5.20
C TYR A 70 8.15 6.08 4.33
N LEU A 71 7.62 5.77 3.14
CA LEU A 71 8.27 4.84 2.22
C LEU A 71 9.58 5.41 1.64
N ASN A 72 9.59 6.72 1.42
CA ASN A 72 10.69 7.47 0.81
C ASN A 72 11.67 8.10 1.82
N SER A 73 11.47 7.88 3.12
CA SER A 73 12.45 8.16 4.18
C SER A 73 13.34 6.95 4.48
#